data_AF-A0A9D3RSC7-F1
#
_entry.id   AF-A0A9D3RSC7-F1
#
_cell.length_a   1.000
_cell.length_b   1.000
_cell.length_c   1.000
_cell.angle_alpha   90.00
_cell.angle_beta   90.00
_cell.angle_gamma   90.00
#
_symmetry.space_group_name_H-M   'P 1'
#
loop_
_entity.id
_entity.type
_entity.pdbx_description
1 polymer ?
#
loop_
_entity_poly.entity_id
_entity_poly.type
_entity_poly.pdbx_seq_one_letter_code
_entity_poly.pdbx_strand_id
1 'polypeptide(L)'
;MYLINYIYFKGKWEIPFDPKETKEDQFHVDDNTTVPVQMMYKEDDFHVFHDEEISTHVLQLHYNESVSMMLVLPEKGLQGLEEVVCKNHLRKWIRSVEKSKYKVFVPKLSLKTSYQLKDILSEMGITDILGGPQTSVEYQKKGIWLYLRLFTRLPWTWMRLEQQRPRRRE
;
A
#
# COMPACT_ATOMS: atom_id res chain seq x y z
N MET A 1 -27.17 -8.10 0.85
CA MET A 1 -26.48 -7.14 1.75
C MET A 1 -25.16 -6.77 1.11
N TYR A 2 -24.75 -5.50 1.13
CA TYR A 2 -23.46 -5.08 0.55
C TYR A 2 -22.53 -4.62 1.66
N LEU A 3 -21.36 -5.25 1.78
CA LEU A 3 -20.30 -4.80 2.67
C LEU A 3 -19.38 -3.87 1.87
N ILE A 4 -19.37 -2.59 2.21
CA ILE A 4 -18.49 -1.59 1.60
C ILE A 4 -17.44 -1.20 2.65
N ASN A 5 -16.18 -1.58 2.41
CA ASN A 5 -15.04 -1.17 3.22
C ASN A 5 -14.22 -0.14 2.43
N TYR A 6 -13.77 0.92 3.10
CA TYR A 6 -12.85 1.89 2.52
C TYR A 6 -11.72 2.17 3.52
N ILE A 7 -10.48 2.19 3.02
CA ILE A 7 -9.30 2.56 3.79
C ILE A 7 -8.73 3.80 3.12
N TYR A 8 -8.69 4.91 3.84
CA TYR A 8 -8.06 6.15 3.38
C TYR A 8 -6.84 6.43 4.25
N PHE A 9 -5.66 6.39 3.63
CA PHE A 9 -4.39 6.69 4.30
C PHE A 9 -3.72 7.90 3.66
N LYS A 10 -3.28 8.86 4.49
CA LYS A 10 -2.61 10.10 4.07
C LYS A 10 -1.49 10.48 5.04
N GLY A 11 -0.51 9.60 5.18
CA GLY A 11 0.70 9.88 5.96
C GLY A 11 1.56 10.98 5.31
N LYS A 12 2.29 11.73 6.14
CA LYS A 12 3.42 12.57 5.72
C LYS A 12 4.71 11.86 6.09
N TRP A 13 5.64 11.68 5.14
CA TRP A 13 6.95 11.11 5.43
C TRP A 13 7.65 11.86 6.56
N GLU A 14 8.25 11.14 7.50
CA GLU A 14 9.15 11.71 8.53
C GLU A 14 10.30 12.44 7.84
N ILE A 15 10.87 11.79 6.81
CA ILE A 15 11.92 12.33 5.94
C ILE A 15 11.31 12.60 4.55
N PRO A 16 10.88 13.84 4.23
CA PRO A 16 10.22 14.16 2.97
C PRO A 16 11.18 14.30 1.78
N PHE A 17 10.70 13.89 0.59
CA PHE A 17 11.35 14.15 -0.70
C PHE A 17 11.09 15.59 -1.17
N ASP A 18 12.13 16.33 -1.59
CA ASP A 18 11.97 17.67 -2.17
C ASP A 18 11.31 17.56 -3.56
N PRO A 19 10.17 18.24 -3.82
CA PRO A 19 9.57 18.28 -5.16
C PRO A 19 10.50 18.82 -6.26
N LYS A 20 11.55 19.59 -5.94
CA LYS A 20 12.53 20.08 -6.91
C LYS A 20 13.49 19.00 -7.42
N GLU A 21 13.75 17.99 -6.59
CA GLU A 21 14.58 16.83 -6.97
C GLU A 21 13.77 15.72 -7.65
N THR A 22 12.45 15.90 -7.76
CA THR A 22 11.58 14.99 -8.50
C THR A 22 11.65 15.30 -9.99
N LYS A 23 12.01 14.30 -10.79
CA LYS A 23 12.27 14.44 -12.23
C LYS A 23 11.55 13.34 -12.99
N GLU A 24 11.35 13.52 -14.29
CA GLU A 24 10.88 12.43 -15.13
C GLU A 24 12.01 11.42 -15.34
N ASP A 25 11.71 10.14 -15.15
CA ASP A 25 12.64 9.02 -15.31
C ASP A 25 11.89 7.78 -15.82
N GLN A 26 12.62 6.76 -16.24
CA GLN A 26 12.04 5.53 -16.77
C GLN A 26 11.71 4.52 -15.65
N PHE A 27 10.56 3.86 -15.77
CA PHE A 27 10.15 2.74 -14.91
C PHE A 27 9.88 1.51 -15.76
N HIS A 28 10.60 0.42 -15.48
CA HIS A 28 10.43 -0.86 -16.14
C HIS A 28 9.29 -1.63 -15.47
N VAL A 29 8.20 -1.86 -16.22
CA VAL A 29 7.04 -2.64 -15.78
C VAL A 29 7.31 -4.14 -15.96
N ASP A 30 7.97 -4.47 -17.07
CA ASP A 30 8.50 -5.79 -17.43
C ASP A 30 9.73 -5.59 -18.35
N ASP A 31 10.37 -6.67 -18.80
CA ASP A 31 11.59 -6.64 -19.62
C ASP A 31 11.44 -5.86 -20.95
N ASN A 32 10.21 -5.72 -21.46
CA ASN A 32 9.90 -5.07 -22.75
C ASN A 32 9.15 -3.74 -22.57
N THR A 33 8.42 -3.57 -21.46
CA THR A 33 7.55 -2.41 -21.22
C THR A 33 8.21 -1.42 -20.27
N THR A 34 8.58 -0.25 -20.78
CA THR A 34 9.11 0.87 -19.99
C THR A 34 8.20 2.08 -20.12
N VAL A 35 7.90 2.75 -19.01
CA VAL A 35 7.01 3.93 -18.95
C VAL A 35 7.68 5.10 -18.23
N PRO A 36 7.49 6.36 -18.69
CA PRO A 36 7.99 7.52 -17.97
C PRO A 36 7.17 7.77 -16.70
N VAL A 37 7.85 8.00 -15.59
CA VAL A 37 7.27 8.31 -14.28
C VAL A 37 7.93 9.52 -13.64
N GLN A 38 7.24 10.18 -12.73
CA GLN A 38 7.84 11.19 -11.87
C GLN A 38 8.60 10.49 -10.74
N MET A 39 9.92 10.38 -10.86
CA MET A 39 10.80 9.72 -9.90
C MET A 39 11.21 10.70 -8.81
N MET A 40 10.92 10.37 -7.55
CA MET A 40 11.37 11.13 -6.40
C MET A 40 12.77 10.68 -6.01
N TYR A 41 13.70 11.62 -5.82
CA TYR A 41 15.07 11.34 -5.40
C TYR A 41 15.36 11.89 -4.00
N LYS A 42 16.11 11.13 -3.20
CA LYS A 42 16.74 11.63 -1.97
C LYS A 42 17.95 10.81 -1.55
N GLU A 43 19.02 11.48 -1.12
CA GLU A 43 20.12 10.88 -0.35
C GLU A 43 19.92 11.23 1.13
N ASP A 44 19.87 10.22 2.00
CA ASP A 44 19.71 10.36 3.47
C ASP A 44 20.02 9.02 4.19
N ASP A 45 19.95 9.02 5.52
CA ASP A 45 19.99 7.79 6.31
C ASP A 45 18.61 7.11 6.34
N PHE A 46 18.49 5.99 5.64
CA PHE A 46 17.26 5.20 5.54
C PHE A 46 17.38 3.86 6.27
N HIS A 47 16.24 3.32 6.73
CA HIS A 47 16.18 1.97 7.28
C HIS A 47 16.12 0.98 6.11
N VAL A 48 17.15 0.16 5.95
CA VAL A 48 17.33 -0.75 4.82
C VAL A 48 17.79 -2.12 5.26
N PHE A 49 17.48 -3.13 4.45
CA PHE A 49 17.98 -4.49 4.60
C PHE A 49 18.18 -5.12 3.21
N HIS A 50 19.15 -6.01 3.06
CA HIS A 50 19.27 -6.87 1.87
C HIS A 50 19.11 -8.32 2.32
N ASP A 51 18.10 -8.98 1.77
CA ASP A 51 17.84 -10.38 2.03
C ASP A 51 18.54 -11.24 0.97
N GLU A 52 19.77 -11.64 1.28
CA GLU A 52 20.61 -12.47 0.40
C GLU A 52 19.95 -13.82 0.05
N GLU A 53 19.14 -14.38 0.96
CA GLU A 53 18.46 -15.68 0.82
C GLU A 53 17.51 -15.73 -0.39
N ILE A 54 16.93 -14.57 -0.72
CA ILE A 54 15.92 -14.39 -1.77
C ILE A 54 16.27 -13.23 -2.72
N SER A 55 17.53 -12.78 -2.73
CA SER A 55 18.06 -11.71 -3.60
C SER A 55 17.15 -10.47 -3.67
N THR A 56 16.84 -9.87 -2.51
CA THR A 56 15.80 -8.83 -2.39
C THR A 56 16.24 -7.67 -1.49
N HIS A 57 16.11 -6.44 -2.00
CA HIS A 57 16.31 -5.22 -1.20
C HIS A 57 15.01 -4.80 -0.50
N VAL A 58 15.13 -4.37 0.75
CA VAL A 58 14.03 -3.84 1.56
C VAL A 58 14.38 -2.43 2.03
N LEU A 59 13.43 -1.51 1.89
CA LEU A 59 13.52 -0.11 2.31
C LEU A 59 12.30 0.24 3.15
N GLN A 60 12.51 0.73 4.37
CA GLN A 60 11.43 1.16 5.26
C GLN A 60 11.40 2.70 5.39
N LEU A 61 10.35 3.29 4.82
CA LEU A 61 10.08 4.72 4.86
C LEU A 61 9.06 5.03 5.97
N HIS A 62 9.49 5.81 6.97
CA HIS A 62 8.65 6.16 8.12
C HIS A 62 7.78 7.38 7.82
N TYR A 63 6.56 7.39 8.36
CA TYR A 63 5.70 8.57 8.41
C TYR A 63 5.85 9.27 9.76
N ASN A 64 5.38 10.53 9.89
CA ASN A 64 5.35 11.27 11.17
C ASN A 64 4.34 10.72 12.20
N GLU A 65 3.84 9.51 11.98
CA GLU A 65 2.86 8.78 12.79
C GLU A 65 3.44 7.39 13.06
N SER A 66 2.77 6.55 13.86
CA SER A 66 3.23 5.18 14.19
C SER A 66 3.07 4.19 13.02
N VAL A 67 3.31 4.63 11.78
CA VAL A 67 3.14 3.87 10.53
C VAL A 67 4.38 4.04 9.65
N SER A 68 4.78 2.97 8.98
CA SER A 68 5.85 2.97 7.98
C SER A 68 5.41 2.25 6.71
N MET A 69 5.84 2.71 5.55
CA MET A 69 5.78 1.95 4.30
C MET A 69 7.03 1.09 4.17
N MET A 70 6.87 -0.20 3.89
CA MET A 70 7.96 -1.10 3.50
C MET A 70 7.88 -1.28 1.99
N LEU A 71 8.96 -0.91 1.30
CA LEU A 71 9.16 -1.14 -0.13
C LEU A 71 10.11 -2.34 -0.26
N VAL A 72 9.75 -3.28 -1.15
CA VAL A 72 10.47 -4.54 -1.35
C VAL A 72 10.77 -4.64 -2.84
N LEU A 73 12.05 -4.73 -3.18
CA LEU A 73 12.56 -4.71 -4.54
C LEU A 73 13.38 -5.99 -4.81
N PRO A 74 12.79 -7.01 -5.46
CA PRO A 74 13.49 -8.23 -5.81
C PRO A 74 14.41 -8.02 -7.01
N GLU A 75 15.60 -8.63 -7.00
CA GLU A 75 16.56 -8.56 -8.12
C GLU A 75 16.11 -9.36 -9.35
N LYS A 76 15.29 -10.40 -9.14
CA LYS A 76 14.87 -11.38 -10.17
C LYS A 76 13.40 -11.23 -10.60
N GLY A 77 12.83 -10.04 -10.40
CA GLY A 77 11.43 -9.75 -10.71
C GLY A 77 10.43 -10.23 -9.63
N LEU A 78 9.18 -9.81 -9.78
CA LEU A 78 8.16 -9.94 -8.73
C LEU A 78 7.64 -11.39 -8.54
N GLN A 79 7.50 -12.16 -9.63
CA GLN A 79 6.87 -13.48 -9.58
C GLN A 79 7.60 -14.45 -8.63
N GLY A 80 8.93 -14.54 -8.73
CA GLY A 80 9.73 -15.40 -7.85
C GLY A 80 9.72 -14.95 -6.39
N LEU A 81 9.44 -13.67 -6.12
CA LEU A 81 9.24 -13.16 -4.77
C LEU A 81 7.86 -13.57 -4.22
N GLU A 82 6.80 -13.45 -5.02
CA GLU A 82 5.42 -13.80 -4.61
C GLU A 82 5.26 -15.29 -4.27
N GLU A 83 5.98 -16.19 -4.94
CA GLU A 83 5.98 -17.63 -4.66
C GLU A 83 6.67 -18.01 -3.34
N VAL A 84 7.63 -17.21 -2.85
CA VAL A 84 8.49 -17.52 -1.70
C VAL A 84 8.16 -16.68 -0.46
N VAL A 85 7.62 -15.47 -0.63
CA VAL A 85 7.35 -14.56 0.49
C VAL A 85 6.33 -15.14 1.47
N CYS A 86 6.67 -15.08 2.74
CA CYS A 86 5.83 -15.61 3.81
C CYS A 86 5.96 -14.76 5.08
N LYS A 87 5.17 -15.08 6.11
CA LYS A 87 5.15 -14.35 7.39
C LYS A 87 6.50 -14.32 8.10
N ASN A 88 7.39 -15.29 7.85
CA ASN A 88 8.73 -15.30 8.44
C ASN A 88 9.66 -14.31 7.73
N HIS A 89 9.62 -14.21 6.40
CA HIS A 89 10.34 -13.19 5.64
C HIS A 89 9.95 -11.77 6.09
N LEU A 90 8.65 -11.48 6.20
CA LEU A 90 8.17 -10.19 6.72
C LEU A 90 8.69 -9.88 8.14
N ARG A 91 8.70 -10.89 9.03
CA ARG A 91 9.23 -10.75 10.41
C ARG A 91 10.76 -10.57 10.45
N LYS A 92 11.49 -11.20 9.54
CA LYS A 92 12.94 -11.05 9.35
C LYS A 92 13.22 -9.60 8.94
N TRP A 93 12.61 -9.13 7.86
CA TRP A 93 12.80 -7.77 7.34
C TRP A 93 12.48 -6.69 8.37
N ILE A 94 11.35 -6.77 9.08
CA ILE A 94 10.97 -5.79 10.14
C ILE A 94 12.01 -5.70 11.27
N ARG A 95 12.79 -6.78 11.52
CA ARG A 95 13.78 -6.84 12.60
C ARG A 95 15.22 -6.61 12.14
N SER A 96 15.50 -6.75 10.85
CA SER A 96 16.84 -6.68 10.26
C SER A 96 17.09 -5.40 9.46
N VAL A 97 16.11 -4.50 9.36
CA VAL A 97 16.32 -3.15 8.81
C VAL A 97 17.19 -2.29 9.73
N GLU A 98 18.29 -1.79 9.21
CA GLU A 98 19.23 -0.94 9.92
C GLU A 98 19.38 0.42 9.23
N LYS A 99 19.74 1.46 9.98
CA LYS A 99 19.99 2.79 9.39
C LYS A 99 21.29 2.78 8.61
N SER A 100 21.23 3.18 7.34
CA SER A 100 22.41 3.37 6.50
C SER A 100 22.16 4.45 5.45
N LYS A 101 23.23 5.13 5.04
CA LYS A 101 23.16 6.22 4.08
C LYS A 101 22.94 5.68 2.67
N TYR A 102 21.78 5.95 2.07
CA TYR A 102 21.40 5.45 0.75
C TYR A 102 20.88 6.56 -0.17
N LYS A 103 21.12 6.37 -1.47
CA LYS A 103 20.46 7.13 -2.55
C LYS A 103 19.19 6.39 -2.95
N VAL A 104 18.05 6.97 -2.59
CA VAL A 104 16.73 6.38 -2.80
C VAL A 104 16.04 7.07 -3.96
N PHE A 105 15.61 6.25 -4.93
CA PHE A 105 14.76 6.63 -6.06
C PHE A 105 13.45 5.87 -5.92
N VAL A 106 12.33 6.60 -5.81
CA VAL A 106 10.99 6.00 -5.64
C VAL A 106 10.01 6.69 -6.57
N PRO A 107 9.27 5.95 -7.42
CA PRO A 107 8.27 6.56 -8.29
C PRO A 107 7.19 7.23 -7.44
N LYS A 108 6.68 8.36 -7.91
CA LYS A 108 5.55 9.06 -7.30
C LYS A 108 4.25 8.28 -7.55
N LEU A 109 4.05 7.23 -6.76
CA LEU A 109 2.89 6.35 -6.82
C LEU A 109 1.59 7.12 -6.57
N SER A 110 0.51 6.72 -7.23
CA SER A 110 -0.86 7.15 -6.93
C SER A 110 -1.83 6.01 -7.24
N LEU A 111 -1.83 5.00 -6.38
CA LEU A 111 -2.65 3.80 -6.56
C LEU A 111 -4.13 4.09 -6.28
N LYS A 112 -5.01 3.59 -7.15
CA LYS A 112 -6.46 3.55 -6.95
C LYS A 112 -6.95 2.18 -7.37
N THR A 113 -7.53 1.42 -6.45
CA THR A 113 -7.92 0.05 -6.71
C THR A 113 -9.31 -0.25 -6.17
N SER A 114 -10.03 -1.10 -6.88
CA SER A 114 -11.41 -1.51 -6.57
C SER A 114 -11.50 -3.01 -6.79
N TYR A 115 -11.79 -3.77 -5.73
CA TYR A 115 -11.87 -5.22 -5.77
C TYR A 115 -13.28 -5.69 -5.44
N GLN A 116 -13.81 -6.64 -6.22
CA GLN A 116 -15.02 -7.37 -5.84
C GLN A 116 -14.63 -8.50 -4.89
N LEU A 117 -14.58 -8.19 -3.60
CA LEU A 117 -14.17 -9.14 -2.56
C LEU A 117 -15.04 -10.40 -2.50
N LYS A 118 -16.26 -10.38 -3.05
CA LYS A 118 -17.16 -11.55 -3.00
C LYS A 118 -16.51 -12.79 -3.63
N ASP A 119 -15.94 -12.63 -4.81
CA ASP A 119 -15.43 -13.77 -5.59
C ASP A 119 -14.09 -14.24 -4.99
N ILE A 120 -13.20 -13.30 -4.66
CA ILE A 120 -11.92 -13.56 -3.94
C ILE A 120 -12.15 -14.30 -2.62
N LEU A 121 -13.10 -13.86 -1.79
CA LEU A 121 -13.41 -14.50 -0.52
C LEU A 121 -14.07 -15.88 -0.71
N SER A 122 -14.85 -16.06 -1.78
CA SER A 122 -15.44 -17.37 -2.13
C SER A 122 -14.37 -18.37 -2.59
N GLU A 123 -13.38 -17.93 -3.38
CA GLU A 123 -12.20 -18.74 -3.75
C GLU A 123 -11.35 -19.10 -2.52
N MET A 124 -11.25 -18.21 -1.54
CA MET A 124 -10.64 -18.49 -0.23
C MET A 124 -11.50 -19.36 0.70
N GLY A 125 -12.61 -19.92 0.22
CA GLY A 125 -13.48 -20.84 0.97
C GLY A 125 -14.48 -20.17 1.92
N ILE A 126 -14.60 -18.85 1.93
CA ILE A 126 -15.56 -18.11 2.76
C ILE A 126 -16.89 -17.99 2.00
N THR A 127 -17.53 -19.13 1.79
CA THR A 127 -18.76 -19.25 0.99
C THR A 127 -20.04 -19.11 1.82
N ASP A 128 -20.10 -19.65 3.04
CA ASP A 128 -21.32 -19.69 3.86
C ASP A 128 -21.90 -18.29 4.19
N ILE A 129 -21.02 -17.32 4.48
CA ILE A 129 -21.41 -15.94 4.79
C ILE A 129 -21.86 -15.17 3.53
N LEU A 130 -21.49 -15.66 2.34
CA LEU A 130 -21.73 -15.00 1.04
C LEU A 130 -22.77 -15.71 0.16
N GLY A 131 -23.18 -16.94 0.51
CA GLY A 131 -23.86 -17.87 -0.39
C GLY A 131 -25.33 -18.21 -0.08
N GLY A 132 -25.84 -17.92 1.12
CA GLY A 132 -27.17 -18.39 1.54
C GLY A 132 -28.12 -17.30 2.06
N PRO A 133 -29.43 -17.34 1.74
CA PRO A 133 -30.44 -16.82 2.65
C PRO A 133 -30.43 -17.69 3.91
N GLN A 134 -30.45 -17.09 5.11
CA GLN A 134 -30.24 -17.74 6.42
C GLN A 134 -28.78 -17.96 6.86
N THR A 135 -27.95 -16.91 6.86
CA THR A 135 -26.95 -16.75 7.93
C THR A 135 -27.42 -15.70 8.92
N SER A 136 -28.03 -16.17 10.02
CA SER A 136 -28.51 -15.32 11.11
C SER A 136 -27.32 -14.78 11.91
N VAL A 137 -26.84 -13.59 11.56
CA VAL A 137 -25.95 -12.81 12.41
C VAL A 137 -26.72 -12.43 13.68
N GLU A 138 -26.38 -13.04 14.81
CA GLU A 138 -27.06 -12.80 16.07
C GLU A 138 -26.67 -11.42 16.64
N TYR A 139 -27.57 -10.45 16.50
CA TYR A 139 -27.37 -9.09 16.98
C TYR A 139 -27.55 -8.99 18.51
N GLN A 140 -26.45 -8.97 19.26
CA GLN A 140 -26.46 -8.53 20.65
C GLN A 140 -26.79 -7.02 20.74
N LYS A 141 -27.94 -6.71 21.34
CA LYS A 141 -28.63 -5.43 21.21
C LYS A 141 -28.35 -4.50 22.40
N LYS A 142 -27.84 -3.30 22.14
CA LYS A 142 -28.09 -2.11 22.97
C LYS A 142 -28.49 -0.94 22.07
N GLY A 143 -29.76 -0.55 22.11
CA GLY A 143 -30.31 0.62 21.39
C GLY A 143 -31.03 0.32 20.06
N ILE A 144 -32.13 1.03 19.82
CA ILE A 144 -33.08 0.99 18.67
C ILE A 144 -33.53 2.48 18.50
N TRP A 145 -33.80 3.12 17.35
CA TRP A 145 -34.70 2.87 16.20
C TRP A 145 -34.21 3.67 14.95
N LEU A 146 -34.14 3.13 13.72
CA LEU A 146 -35.18 3.03 12.65
C LEU A 146 -35.77 4.41 12.19
N TYR A 147 -36.00 4.74 10.89
CA TYR A 147 -35.73 4.07 9.59
C TYR A 147 -36.03 5.04 8.40
N LEU A 148 -35.35 4.96 7.22
CA LEU A 148 -35.91 5.35 5.89
C LEU A 148 -35.08 4.82 4.69
N ARG A 149 -35.66 4.87 3.48
CA ARG A 149 -35.36 3.98 2.32
C ARG A 149 -35.17 4.76 0.99
N LEU A 150 -34.41 4.16 0.07
CA LEU A 150 -34.35 4.33 -1.41
C LEU A 150 -33.33 5.30 -2.05
N PHE A 151 -32.71 4.78 -3.13
CA PHE A 151 -32.09 5.43 -4.32
C PHE A 151 -31.16 6.66 -4.10
N THR A 152 -29.90 6.71 -4.56
CA THR A 152 -29.31 6.24 -5.84
C THR A 152 -27.78 6.05 -5.80
N ARG A 153 -27.24 5.28 -6.75
CA ARG A 153 -25.94 5.41 -7.47
C ARG A 153 -24.65 5.82 -6.69
N LEU A 154 -23.69 4.87 -6.69
CA LEU A 154 -22.22 5.04 -6.64
C LEU A 154 -21.57 5.56 -5.33
N PRO A 155 -20.63 4.80 -4.75
CA PRO A 155 -19.54 5.34 -3.93
C PRO A 155 -18.25 5.45 -4.76
N TRP A 156 -17.66 6.65 -4.80
CA TRP A 156 -16.32 6.88 -5.33
C TRP A 156 -15.34 6.92 -4.16
N THR A 157 -14.27 6.12 -4.19
CA THR A 157 -13.18 6.21 -3.19
C THR A 157 -11.95 6.80 -3.85
N TRP A 158 -11.38 7.85 -3.25
CA TRP A 158 -10.23 8.57 -3.75
C TRP A 158 -9.01 8.37 -2.86
N MET A 159 -7.94 7.79 -3.39
CA MET A 159 -6.59 7.99 -2.87
C MET A 159 -5.85 8.93 -3.82
N ARG A 160 -5.14 9.91 -3.26
CA ARG A 160 -4.25 10.83 -3.98
C ARG A 160 -3.01 11.06 -3.14
N LEU A 161 -1.86 10.65 -3.66
CA LEU A 161 -0.56 10.97 -3.10
C LEU A 161 -0.07 12.29 -3.72
N GLU A 162 -0.23 13.37 -2.97
CA GLU A 162 0.12 14.72 -3.38
C GLU A 162 1.42 15.15 -2.69
N GLN A 163 2.46 15.44 -3.49
CA GLN A 163 3.76 15.85 -2.99
C GLN A 163 3.75 17.35 -2.71
N GLN A 164 3.98 17.75 -1.45
CA GLN A 164 3.81 19.12 -0.98
C GLN A 164 5.07 19.97 -1.19
N ARG A 165 4.89 21.20 -1.71
CA ARG A 165 5.96 22.22 -1.78
C ARG A 165 6.22 22.84 -0.40
N PRO A 166 7.46 23.28 -0.10
CA PRO A 166 7.77 23.98 1.15
C PRO A 166 7.07 25.36 1.20
N ARG A 167 6.55 25.73 2.38
CA ARG A 167 6.04 27.09 2.66
C ARG A 167 7.18 28.10 2.58
N ARG A 168 6.97 29.20 1.84
CA ARG A 168 7.66 30.46 2.16
C ARG A 168 7.23 30.89 3.57
N ARG A 169 8.17 31.35 4.38
CA ARG A 169 7.88 32.29 5.46
C ARG A 169 7.93 33.70 4.86
N GLU A 170 6.96 34.51 5.22
CA GLU A 170 7.10 35.97 5.27
C GLU A 170 7.74 36.34 6.61
#